data_AF-A0A1B6H2V3-F1
#
_entry.id   AF-A0A1B6H2V3-F1
#
_cell.length_a   1.000
_cell.length_b   1.000
_cell.length_c   1.000
_cell.angle_alpha   90.00
_cell.angle_beta   90.00
_cell.angle_gamma   90.00
#
_symmetry.space_group_name_H-M   'P 1'
#
loop_
_entity.id
_entity.type
_entity.pdbx_description
1 polymer ?
#
loop_
_entity_poly.entity_id
_entity_poly.type
_entity_poly.pdbx_seq_one_letter_code
_entity_poly.pdbx_strand_id
1 'polypeptide(L)'
;TLIVVRQYNGSYFALIINMGSEVLTYTSENLFALHNLDIDMTVVLGSMNLGVNKGTNLKQGSLSISLRPKAAVLLKSGSSAASSSARLYATTALLICGLLALLFK
;
A
#
# COMPACT_ATOMS: atom_id res chain seq x y z
N THR A 1 7.77 -8.35 18.67
CA THR A 1 7.47 -7.32 17.65
C THR A 1 6.25 -6.53 18.07
N LEU A 2 6.19 -5.25 17.74
CA LEU A 2 4.96 -4.46 17.81
C LEU A 2 4.43 -4.22 16.40
N ILE A 3 3.17 -4.58 16.15
CA ILE A 3 2.47 -4.32 14.88
C ILE A 3 1.24 -3.51 15.21
N VAL A 4 1.07 -2.36 14.55
CA VAL A 4 -0.10 -1.50 14.67
C VAL A 4 -0.68 -1.26 13.30
N VAL A 5 -1.93 -1.67 13.09
CA VAL A 5 -2.68 -1.41 11.87
C VAL A 5 -3.82 -0.44 12.17
N ARG A 6 -3.92 0.63 11.37
CA ARG A 6 -4.96 1.65 11.50
C ARG A 6 -5.51 2.03 10.13
N GLN A 7 -6.82 2.20 10.05
CA GLN A 7 -7.47 2.84 8.92
C GLN A 7 -7.60 4.34 9.19
N TYR A 8 -7.22 5.16 8.21
CA TYR A 8 -7.38 6.61 8.26
C TYR A 8 -7.64 7.17 6.87
N ASN A 9 -8.69 7.97 6.73
CA ASN A 9 -9.09 8.64 5.48
C ASN A 9 -9.10 7.71 4.25
N GLY A 10 -9.72 6.54 4.37
CA GLY A 10 -9.83 5.57 3.27
C GLY A 10 -8.52 4.88 2.88
N SER A 11 -7.45 4.98 3.68
CA SER A 11 -6.20 4.23 3.53
C SER A 11 -5.90 3.42 4.79
N TYR A 12 -5.21 2.30 4.63
CA TYR A 12 -4.63 1.55 5.74
C TYR A 12 -3.18 1.95 5.96
N PHE A 13 -2.79 2.00 7.22
CA PHE A 13 -1.42 2.24 7.66
C PHE A 13 -0.99 1.10 8.57
N ALA A 14 0.21 0.58 8.35
CA ALA A 14 0.80 -0.46 9.17
C ALA A 14 2.17 -0.01 9.67
N LEU A 15 2.31 0.13 10.99
CA LEU A 15 3.57 0.37 11.67
C LEU A 15 4.08 -0.96 12.24
N ILE A 16 5.27 -1.36 11.83
CA ILE A 16 5.88 -2.62 12.24
C ILE A 16 7.22 -2.28 12.87
N ILE A 17 7.41 -2.67 14.14
CA ILE A 17 8.64 -2.43 14.90
C ILE A 17 9.19 -3.76 15.40
N ASN A 18 10.37 -4.13 14.93
CA ASN A 18 11.10 -5.27 15.47
C ASN A 18 11.83 -4.87 16.76
N MET A 19 11.16 -5.05 17.90
CA MET A 19 11.74 -4.80 19.23
C MET A 19 12.62 -5.96 19.75
N GLY A 20 12.73 -7.05 19.00
CA GLY A 20 13.50 -8.24 19.39
C GLY A 20 14.99 -8.12 19.11
N SER A 21 15.71 -9.22 19.33
CA SER A 21 17.15 -9.36 19.10
C SER A 21 17.52 -10.06 17.79
N GLU A 22 16.56 -10.62 17.06
CA GLU A 22 16.78 -11.37 15.82
C GLU A 22 16.25 -10.61 14.59
N VAL A 23 16.74 -10.97 13.41
CA VAL A 23 16.17 -10.50 12.14
C VAL A 23 14.88 -11.27 11.89
N LEU A 24 13.78 -10.55 11.70
CA LEU A 24 12.46 -11.15 11.49
C LEU A 24 11.89 -10.74 10.14
N THR A 25 11.31 -11.70 9.42
CA THR A 25 10.64 -11.48 8.15
C THR A 25 9.13 -11.52 8.35
N TYR A 26 8.45 -10.50 7.84
CA TYR A 26 7.01 -10.33 7.95
C TYR A 26 6.37 -10.42 6.57
N THR A 27 5.44 -11.35 6.42
CA THR A 27 4.67 -11.58 5.19
C THR A 27 3.28 -10.95 5.27
N SER A 28 2.58 -10.85 4.15
CA SER A 28 1.16 -10.44 4.11
C SER A 28 0.31 -11.25 5.09
N GLU A 29 0.46 -12.58 5.08
CA GLU A 29 -0.26 -13.48 5.97
C GLU A 29 -0.03 -13.12 7.44
N ASN A 30 1.22 -12.92 7.86
CA ASN A 30 1.54 -12.68 9.26
C ASN A 30 1.19 -11.26 9.74
N LEU A 31 1.21 -10.27 8.84
CA LEU A 31 0.95 -8.87 9.20
C LEU A 31 -0.54 -8.53 9.24
N PHE A 32 -1.33 -9.20 8.40
CA PHE A 32 -2.66 -8.74 8.10
C PHE A 32 -3.76 -9.80 8.22
N ALA A 33 -3.43 -11.07 8.51
CA ALA A 33 -4.45 -12.11 8.69
C ALA A 33 -5.50 -11.73 9.74
N LEU A 34 -5.10 -11.11 10.85
CA LEU A 34 -6.02 -10.68 11.92
C LEU A 34 -6.99 -9.57 11.49
N HIS A 35 -6.65 -8.85 10.41
CA HIS A 35 -7.48 -7.78 9.86
C HIS A 35 -8.14 -8.16 8.53
N ASN A 36 -7.91 -9.40 8.05
CA ASN A 36 -8.31 -9.87 6.72
C ASN A 36 -7.93 -8.87 5.61
N LEU A 37 -6.76 -8.21 5.73
CA LEU A 37 -6.28 -7.24 4.77
C LEU A 37 -5.28 -7.90 3.83
N ASP A 38 -5.65 -8.09 2.57
CA ASP A 38 -4.71 -8.50 1.54
C ASP A 38 -4.75 -7.43 0.45
N ILE A 39 -3.87 -6.43 0.58
CA ILE A 39 -3.86 -5.22 -0.26
C ILE A 39 -2.43 -4.79 -0.56
N ASP A 40 -2.24 -4.13 -1.70
CA ASP A 40 -0.98 -3.47 -2.06
C ASP A 40 -0.63 -2.38 -1.04
N MET A 41 0.62 -2.39 -0.57
CA MET A 41 1.16 -1.44 0.38
C MET A 41 2.43 -0.77 -0.16
N THR A 42 2.65 0.48 0.19
CA THR A 42 3.87 1.23 -0.16
C THR A 42 4.64 1.59 1.10
N VAL A 43 5.97 1.47 1.06
CA VAL A 43 6.85 1.92 2.14
C VAL A 43 6.86 3.44 2.21
N VAL A 44 6.34 4.01 3.29
CA VAL A 44 6.32 5.47 3.51
C VAL A 44 7.59 5.93 4.21
N LEU A 45 8.02 5.16 5.22
CA LEU A 45 9.17 5.47 6.04
C LEU A 45 9.78 4.16 6.55
N GLY A 46 11.10 4.10 6.57
CA GLY A 46 11.87 3.04 7.22
C GLY A 46 12.87 3.65 8.19
N SER A 47 13.18 2.94 9.28
CA SER A 47 14.30 3.28 10.15
C SER A 47 15.63 3.10 9.41
N MET A 48 16.71 3.66 9.98
CA MET A 48 18.07 3.38 9.51
C MET A 48 18.29 1.85 9.47
N ASN A 49 18.82 1.35 8.36
CA ASN A 49 19.13 -0.07 8.10
C ASN A 49 17.94 -1.02 7.78
N LEU A 50 16.82 -0.49 7.28
CA LEU A 50 15.69 -1.32 6.86
C LEU A 50 15.97 -2.21 5.63
N GLY A 51 16.94 -1.84 4.79
CA GLY A 51 17.22 -2.54 3.53
C GLY A 51 16.13 -2.38 2.46
N VAL A 52 15.07 -1.61 2.74
CA VAL A 52 13.97 -1.31 1.81
C VAL A 52 13.84 0.21 1.68
N ASN A 53 13.74 0.68 0.44
CA ASN A 53 13.68 2.10 0.14
C ASN A 53 12.26 2.66 0.33
N LYS A 54 12.18 3.95 0.67
CA LYS A 54 10.92 4.69 0.61
C LYS A 54 10.35 4.63 -0.81
N GLY A 55 9.04 4.42 -0.92
CA GLY A 55 8.34 4.30 -2.20
C GLY A 55 8.33 2.88 -2.78
N THR A 56 9.03 1.91 -2.16
CA THR A 56 8.92 0.51 -2.57
C THR A 56 7.48 0.03 -2.43
N ASN A 57 6.94 -0.51 -3.52
CA ASN A 57 5.62 -1.13 -3.55
C ASN A 57 5.73 -2.61 -3.20
N LEU A 58 4.90 -3.03 -2.25
CA LEU A 58 4.79 -4.38 -1.75
C LEU A 58 3.43 -4.91 -2.20
N LYS A 59 3.47 -5.92 -3.05
CA LYS A 59 2.27 -6.44 -3.71
C LYS A 59 1.47 -7.35 -2.78
N GLN A 60 0.16 -7.28 -2.90
CA GLN A 60 -0.78 -8.26 -2.35
C GLN A 60 -0.29 -9.70 -2.63
N GLY A 61 -0.44 -10.59 -1.65
CA GLY A 61 0.00 -12.00 -1.74
C GLY A 61 1.50 -12.25 -1.83
N SER A 62 2.35 -11.22 -1.95
CA SER A 62 3.81 -11.34 -2.07
C SER A 62 4.58 -10.33 -1.22
N LEU A 63 3.87 -9.64 -0.31
CA LEU A 63 4.47 -8.72 0.62
C LEU A 63 5.41 -9.49 1.55
N SER A 64 6.68 -9.08 1.58
CA SER A 64 7.69 -9.62 2.47
C SER A 64 8.63 -8.49 2.89
N ILE A 65 8.79 -8.30 4.20
CA ILE A 65 9.68 -7.29 4.78
C ILE A 65 10.54 -7.94 5.85
N SER A 66 11.85 -7.89 5.69
CA SER A 66 12.80 -8.30 6.72
C SER A 66 13.25 -7.09 7.54
N LEU A 67 13.03 -7.14 8.85
CA LEU A 67 13.45 -6.11 9.78
C LEU A 67 14.56 -6.61 10.68
N ARG A 68 15.66 -5.86 10.73
CA ARG A 68 16.72 -6.06 11.73
C ARG A 68 16.23 -5.71 13.14
N PRO A 69 16.93 -6.15 14.19
CA PRO A 69 16.68 -5.71 15.55
C PRO A 69 16.62 -4.18 15.65
N LYS A 70 15.62 -3.66 16.37
CA LYS A 70 15.35 -2.23 16.58
C LYS A 70 15.00 -1.45 15.30
N ALA A 71 14.72 -2.13 14.18
CA ALA A 71 14.26 -1.50 12.96
C ALA A 71 12.73 -1.37 12.92
N ALA A 72 12.24 -0.36 12.19
CA ALA A 72 10.82 -0.07 12.04
C ALA A 72 10.47 0.35 10.62
N VAL A 73 9.29 -0.04 10.15
CA VAL A 73 8.73 0.39 8.87
C VAL A 73 7.30 0.88 9.04
N LEU A 74 6.97 1.95 8.32
CA LEU A 74 5.62 2.44 8.11
C LEU A 74 5.22 2.14 6.67
N LEU A 75 4.12 1.39 6.53
CA LEU A 75 3.49 1.07 5.27
C LEU A 75 2.17 1.83 5.14
N LYS A 76 1.79 2.14 3.91
CA LYS A 76 0.50 2.74 3.58
C LYS A 76 -0.12 2.05 2.38
N SER A 77 -1.41 1.75 2.43
CA SER A 77 -2.12 1.22 1.27
C SER A 77 -2.31 2.29 0.19
N GLY A 78 -2.50 1.84 -1.05
CA GLY A 78 -3.14 2.68 -2.06
C GLY A 78 -4.44 3.29 -1.50
N SER A 79 -4.78 4.52 -1.91
CA SER A 79 -6.07 5.10 -1.54
C SER A 79 -7.16 4.26 -2.19
N SER A 80 -8.08 3.70 -1.40
CA SER A 80 -9.28 3.02 -1.91
C SER A 80 -10.19 3.96 -2.70
N ALA A 81 -9.92 5.28 -2.71
CA ALA A 81 -10.67 6.27 -3.49
C ALA A 81 -10.40 6.21 -5.00
N ALA A 82 -9.46 5.38 -5.46
CA ALA A 82 -9.18 5.21 -6.89
C ALA A 82 -9.42 3.76 -7.32
N SER A 83 -10.67 3.38 -7.58
CA SER A 83 -10.91 2.14 -8.35
C SER A 83 -12.20 2.06 -9.15
N SER A 84 -13.19 2.95 -8.95
CA SER A 84 -14.40 2.96 -9.77
C SER A 84 -14.62 4.31 -10.44
N SER A 85 -14.56 5.41 -9.69
CA SER A 85 -14.91 6.73 -10.22
C SER A 85 -13.91 7.27 -11.24
N ALA A 86 -12.59 7.13 -11.00
CA ALA A 86 -11.57 7.66 -11.90
C ALA A 86 -11.53 6.98 -13.29
N ARG A 87 -11.80 5.66 -13.33
CA ARG A 87 -11.98 4.93 -14.60
C ARG A 87 -13.25 5.38 -15.32
N LEU A 88 -14.34 5.60 -14.57
CA LEU A 88 -15.60 6.10 -15.12
C LEU A 88 -15.40 7.46 -15.81
N TYR A 89 -14.75 8.41 -15.13
CA TYR A 89 -14.50 9.76 -15.67
C TYR A 89 -13.61 9.76 -16.91
N ALA A 90 -12.57 8.92 -16.94
CA ALA A 90 -11.70 8.79 -18.11
C ALA A 90 -12.46 8.21 -19.32
N THR A 91 -13.31 7.19 -19.10
CA THR A 91 -14.13 6.62 -20.17
C THR A 91 -15.21 7.58 -20.68
N THR A 92 -15.85 8.35 -19.80
CA THR A 92 -16.84 9.35 -20.22
C THR A 92 -16.21 10.50 -20.98
N ALA A 93 -15.02 10.96 -20.58
CA ALA A 93 -14.31 12.03 -21.29
C ALA A 93 -13.93 11.62 -22.72
N LEU A 94 -13.46 10.38 -22.92
CA LEU A 94 -13.15 9.84 -24.25
C LEU A 94 -14.38 9.71 -25.15
N LEU A 95 -15.51 9.27 -24.59
CA LEU A 95 -16.79 9.19 -25.33
C LEU A 95 -17.29 10.56 -25.75
N ILE A 96 -17.21 11.56 -24.85
CA ILE A 96 -17.62 12.93 -25.14
C ILE A 96 -16.71 13.54 -26.22
N CYS A 97 -15.39 13.37 -26.12
CA CYS A 97 -14.46 13.84 -27.15
C CYS A 97 -14.72 13.17 -28.52
N GLY A 98 -14.99 11.86 -28.54
CA GLY A 98 -15.34 11.14 -29.76
C GLY A 98 -16.65 11.64 -30.38
N LEU A 99 -17.66 11.93 -29.56
CA LEU A 99 -18.95 12.46 -30.03
C LEU A 99 -18.82 13.88 -30.59
N LEU A 100 -18.04 14.74 -29.93
CA LEU A 100 -17.76 16.10 -30.41
C LEU A 100 -17.01 16.07 -31.75
N ALA A 101 -16.04 15.17 -31.92
CA ALA A 101 -15.31 15.02 -33.18
C ALA A 101 -16.19 14.56 -34.36
N LEU A 102 -17.32 13.88 -34.09
CA LEU A 102 -18.31 13.49 -35.09
C LEU A 102 -19.32 14.61 -35.41
N LEU A 103 -19.65 15.45 -34.42
CA LEU A 103 -20.64 16.53 -34.58
C LEU A 103 -20.09 17.78 -35.25
N PHE A 104 -18.79 18.04 -35.16
CA PHE A 104 -18.12 19.19 -35.79
C PHE A 104 -17.45 18.84 -37.14
N LYS A 105 -18.03 17.90 -37.88
CA LYS A 105 -17.57 17.49 -39.21
C LYS A 105 -18.55 17.89 -40.30
#